data_AF-A0A091VIR8-F1
#
_entry.id   AF-A0A091VIR8-F1
#
_cell.length_a   1.000
_cell.length_b   1.000
_cell.length_c   1.000
_cell.angle_alpha   90.00
_cell.angle_beta   90.00
_cell.angle_gamma   90.00
#
_symmetry.space_group_name_H-M   'P 1'
#
loop_
_entity.id
_entity.type
_entity.pdbx_description
1 polymer ?
#
loop_
_entity_poly.entity_id
_entity_poly.type
_entity_poly.pdbx_seq_one_letter_code
_entity_poly.pdbx_strand_id
1 'polypeptide(L)'
;VGILTLVLCSCLGQPTLLPWDLPSNSSWEHEGGLVFIHMESSLYSLPCSPIVMEVADPTYSWVRDTAVDHKLLSVSKEGHLLFQHFQAGDSGKYSCTISYMKHEVSVSQTFHYSVFGFSPIGYHVLGGLDTVLLFHSKVCEDEWTKRFLWGLQKKLRQLEIKQHCKFQLTATSCFPSLSDPPDEFIVQVQLEVSLFGPHWDKRCSSQGMKTVIGCYRKTVRRNL
;
A
#
# COMPACT_ATOMS: atom_id res chain seq x y z
N VAL A 1 24.81 7.62 12.71
CA VAL A 1 24.14 7.63 11.39
C VAL A 1 23.45 6.28 11.27
N GLY A 2 22.15 6.21 11.58
CA GLY A 2 21.40 4.95 11.57
C GLY A 2 20.73 4.75 10.22
N ILE A 3 21.07 3.68 9.52
CA ILE A 3 20.39 3.25 8.30
C ILE A 3 19.06 2.63 8.74
N LEU A 4 17.96 3.29 8.36
CA LEU A 4 16.61 2.91 8.72
C LEU A 4 16.11 1.86 7.71
N THR A 5 16.44 0.59 7.94
CA THR A 5 15.96 -0.51 7.09
C THR A 5 14.57 -0.95 7.57
N LEU A 6 13.55 -0.16 7.23
CA LEU A 6 12.15 -0.59 7.36
C LEU A 6 11.86 -1.59 6.23
N VAL A 7 11.85 -2.89 6.54
CA VAL A 7 11.25 -3.90 5.68
C VAL A 7 9.73 -3.84 5.86
N LEU A 8 9.12 -2.79 5.29
CA LEU A 8 7.68 -2.71 5.08
C LEU A 8 7.37 -3.48 3.80
N CYS A 9 7.02 -4.75 3.91
CA CYS A 9 6.61 -5.62 2.79
C CYS A 9 5.34 -5.16 2.04
N SER A 10 4.85 -3.94 2.28
CA SER A 10 3.66 -3.40 1.60
C SER A 10 3.65 -1.88 1.44
N CYS A 11 4.79 -1.19 1.61
CA CYS A 11 4.89 0.26 1.38
C CYS A 11 6.09 0.66 0.50
N LEU A 12 6.32 -0.09 -0.59
CA LEU A 12 7.31 0.26 -1.61
C LEU A 12 6.85 1.49 -2.40
N GLY A 13 7.29 2.67 -1.94
CA GLY A 13 7.20 3.92 -2.67
C GLY A 13 8.57 4.25 -3.24
N GLN A 14 8.78 4.03 -4.54
CA GLN A 14 10.00 4.47 -5.23
C GLN A 14 9.83 5.88 -5.84
N PRO A 15 10.87 6.47 -6.47
CA PRO A 15 11.11 7.91 -6.45
C PRO A 15 10.26 8.62 -7.50
N THR A 16 9.93 9.87 -7.23
CA THR A 16 9.46 10.82 -8.24
C THR A 16 10.43 10.81 -9.43
N LEU A 17 10.01 10.20 -10.53
CA LEU A 17 10.59 10.48 -11.84
C LEU A 17 9.94 11.77 -12.35
N LEU A 18 10.80 12.75 -12.63
CA LEU A 18 10.45 14.01 -13.25
C LEU A 18 9.80 13.78 -14.62
N PRO A 19 8.94 14.72 -15.07
CA PRO A 19 8.24 14.59 -16.32
C PRO A 19 9.12 15.00 -17.50
N TRP A 20 8.99 14.20 -18.55
CA TRP A 20 9.40 14.39 -19.95
C TRP A 20 10.78 13.86 -20.34
N ASP A 21 10.74 12.64 -20.88
CA ASP A 21 11.18 12.40 -22.25
C ASP A 21 10.03 11.70 -23.00
N LEU A 22 9.62 12.25 -24.14
CA LEU A 22 8.64 11.64 -25.05
C LEU A 22 9.25 10.35 -25.62
N PRO A 23 8.63 9.16 -25.49
CA PRO A 23 9.05 8.01 -26.27
C PRO A 23 8.33 8.02 -27.62
N SER A 24 9.08 7.79 -28.68
CA SER A 24 8.56 7.52 -30.02
C SER A 24 7.95 6.11 -30.15
N ASN A 25 7.28 5.59 -29.12
CA ASN A 25 7.00 4.16 -29.02
C ASN A 25 5.52 3.87 -28.74
N SER A 26 5.00 2.80 -29.33
CA SER A 26 3.60 2.35 -29.30
C SER A 26 3.16 1.76 -27.94
N SER A 27 3.76 2.22 -26.84
CA SER A 27 3.51 1.77 -25.47
C SER A 27 2.95 2.91 -24.61
N TRP A 28 1.79 2.70 -24.00
CA TRP A 28 1.12 3.67 -23.13
C TRP A 28 1.03 3.16 -21.70
N GLU A 29 1.19 4.05 -20.73
CA GLU A 29 1.09 3.77 -19.30
C GLU A 29 -0.10 4.52 -18.70
N HIS A 30 -0.94 3.81 -17.95
CA HIS A 30 -2.19 4.30 -17.38
C HIS A 30 -2.31 3.94 -15.90
N GLU A 31 -2.95 4.83 -15.14
CA GLU A 31 -3.33 4.55 -13.76
C GLU A 31 -4.70 3.88 -13.73
N GLY A 32 -4.74 2.58 -13.41
CA GLY A 32 -5.97 1.79 -13.25
C GLY A 32 -6.68 2.07 -11.91
N GLY A 33 -5.97 2.63 -10.95
CA GLY A 33 -6.51 3.15 -9.69
C GLY A 33 -6.51 2.13 -8.53
N LEU A 34 -7.32 2.41 -7.52
CA LEU A 34 -7.35 1.63 -6.28
C LEU A 34 -8.53 0.67 -6.24
N VAL A 35 -8.24 -0.58 -5.88
CA VAL A 35 -9.20 -1.68 -5.86
C VAL A 35 -9.29 -2.22 -4.44
N PHE A 36 -10.52 -2.33 -3.92
CA PHE A 36 -10.79 -2.85 -2.57
C PHE A 36 -11.56 -4.16 -2.70
N ILE A 37 -10.96 -5.24 -2.19
CA ILE A 37 -11.50 -6.60 -2.28
C ILE A 37 -11.83 -7.09 -0.87
N HIS A 38 -13.00 -7.68 -0.70
CA HIS A 38 -13.40 -8.28 0.55
C HIS A 38 -12.62 -9.60 0.77
N MET A 39 -11.98 -9.79 1.92
CA MET A 39 -11.11 -10.95 2.15
C MET A 39 -11.86 -12.29 2.19
N GLU A 40 -13.16 -12.28 2.51
CA GLU A 40 -13.98 -13.49 2.42
C GLU A 40 -14.64 -13.64 1.04
N SER A 41 -14.25 -12.83 0.05
CA SER A 41 -14.67 -13.07 -1.33
C SER A 41 -14.08 -14.37 -1.83
N SER A 42 -14.96 -15.33 -2.12
CA SER A 42 -14.61 -16.60 -2.75
C SER A 42 -13.96 -16.38 -4.12
N LEU A 43 -14.47 -15.41 -4.90
CA LEU A 43 -13.93 -15.02 -6.19
C LEU A 43 -14.09 -13.52 -6.41
N TYR A 44 -13.00 -12.85 -6.81
CA TYR A 44 -13.04 -11.48 -7.32
C TYR A 44 -12.35 -11.42 -8.69
N SER A 45 -12.98 -10.73 -9.64
CA SER A 45 -12.48 -10.56 -11.01
C SER A 45 -12.12 -9.09 -11.22
N LEU A 46 -10.82 -8.81 -11.33
CA LEU A 46 -10.31 -7.47 -11.65
C LEU A 46 -10.11 -7.34 -13.17
N PRO A 47 -10.86 -6.47 -13.87
CA PRO A 47 -10.62 -6.21 -15.27
C PRO A 47 -9.28 -5.49 -15.49
N CYS A 48 -8.61 -5.83 -16.59
CA CYS A 48 -7.30 -5.28 -16.96
C CYS A 48 -7.34 -3.80 -17.38
N SER A 49 -8.48 -3.34 -17.88
CA SER A 49 -8.72 -1.93 -18.21
C SER A 49 -9.99 -1.46 -17.50
N PRO A 50 -10.00 -0.24 -16.94
CA PRO A 50 -11.21 0.36 -16.36
C PRO A 50 -12.25 0.75 -17.43
N ILE A 51 -11.84 0.80 -18.70
CA ILE A 51 -12.68 1.16 -19.85
C ILE A 51 -12.74 -0.04 -20.80
N VAL A 52 -13.91 -0.31 -21.37
CA VAL A 52 -14.07 -1.33 -22.40
C VAL A 52 -13.21 -0.96 -23.61
N MET A 53 -12.31 -1.85 -24.00
CA MET A 53 -11.51 -1.70 -25.21
C MET A 53 -11.97 -2.71 -26.26
N GLU A 54 -12.37 -2.23 -27.42
CA GLU A 54 -12.68 -3.06 -28.59
C GLU A 54 -11.42 -3.21 -29.43
N VAL A 55 -10.63 -4.23 -29.12
CA VAL A 55 -9.39 -4.57 -29.84
C VAL A 55 -9.44 -6.03 -30.28
N ALA A 56 -8.97 -6.31 -31.49
CA ALA A 56 -8.91 -7.67 -32.03
C ALA A 56 -7.69 -8.42 -31.46
N ASP A 57 -7.91 -9.66 -31.04
CA ASP A 57 -6.89 -10.60 -30.54
C ASP A 57 -5.88 -10.01 -29.52
N PRO A 58 -6.34 -9.37 -28.43
CA PRO A 58 -5.45 -8.85 -27.41
C PRO A 58 -4.77 -9.97 -26.61
N THR A 59 -3.50 -9.75 -26.29
CA THR A 59 -2.75 -10.54 -25.32
C THR A 59 -2.70 -9.78 -24.00
N TYR A 60 -3.01 -10.48 -22.90
CA TYR A 60 -3.02 -9.91 -21.56
C TYR A 60 -1.89 -10.49 -20.71
N SER A 61 -1.14 -9.62 -20.05
CA SER A 61 -0.07 -10.00 -19.12
C SER A 61 -0.28 -9.32 -17.78
N TRP A 62 -0.30 -10.09 -16.70
CA TRP A 62 -0.39 -9.56 -15.35
C TRP A 62 0.90 -9.79 -14.60
N VAL A 63 1.34 -8.75 -13.88
CA VAL A 63 2.52 -8.79 -13.02
C VAL A 63 2.13 -8.26 -11.65
N ARG A 64 2.57 -8.95 -10.61
CA ARG A 64 2.52 -8.46 -9.23
C ARG A 64 3.88 -7.88 -8.86
N ASP A 65 3.89 -6.65 -8.37
CA ASP A 65 5.10 -5.89 -8.04
C ASP A 65 5.66 -6.30 -6.67
N THR A 66 6.02 -7.59 -6.52
CA THR A 66 6.58 -8.16 -5.30
C THR A 66 7.82 -8.99 -5.61
N ALA A 67 8.94 -8.69 -4.95
CA ALA A 67 10.23 -9.38 -5.14
C ALA A 67 10.30 -10.80 -4.56
N VAL A 68 9.26 -11.26 -3.85
CA VAL A 68 9.36 -12.42 -2.93
C VAL A 68 8.53 -13.63 -3.40
N ASP A 69 7.55 -13.47 -4.29
CA ASP A 69 6.72 -14.59 -4.74
C ASP A 69 6.35 -14.50 -6.22
N HIS A 70 6.85 -15.46 -7.01
CA HIS A 70 6.36 -15.76 -8.37
C HIS A 70 5.07 -16.59 -8.30
N LYS A 71 4.12 -16.19 -7.45
CA LYS A 71 2.81 -16.86 -7.41
C LYS A 71 2.18 -16.69 -8.78
N LEU A 72 1.91 -17.81 -9.46
CA LEU A 72 1.23 -17.80 -10.75
C LEU A 72 -0.13 -17.12 -10.60
N LEU A 73 -0.32 -16.02 -11.33
CA LEU A 73 -1.56 -15.27 -11.33
C LEU A 73 -2.59 -15.99 -12.21
N SER A 74 -3.80 -16.17 -11.69
CA SER A 74 -4.90 -16.77 -12.46
C SER A 74 -5.57 -15.69 -13.30
N VAL A 75 -5.57 -15.84 -14.63
CA VAL A 75 -6.14 -14.86 -15.57
C VAL A 75 -7.27 -15.52 -16.37
N SER A 76 -8.40 -14.82 -16.54
CA SER A 76 -9.53 -15.29 -17.36
C SER A 76 -9.23 -15.15 -18.87
N LYS A 77 -10.07 -15.74 -19.72
CA LYS A 77 -9.94 -15.60 -21.19
C LYS A 77 -10.11 -14.16 -21.66
N GLU A 78 -10.88 -13.38 -20.92
CA GLU A 78 -11.13 -11.95 -21.14
C GLU A 78 -10.00 -11.06 -20.56
N GLY A 79 -8.92 -11.66 -20.03
CA GLY A 79 -7.79 -10.93 -19.49
C GLY A 79 -7.98 -10.43 -18.06
N HIS A 80 -9.02 -10.87 -17.35
CA HIS A 80 -9.27 -10.43 -15.98
C HIS A 80 -8.38 -11.18 -14.99
N LEU A 81 -7.80 -10.49 -14.01
CA LEU A 81 -7.11 -11.13 -12.90
C LEU A 81 -8.11 -11.70 -11.90
N LEU A 82 -8.00 -13.00 -11.64
CA LEU A 82 -8.89 -13.73 -10.76
C LEU A 82 -8.22 -13.96 -9.41
N PHE A 83 -8.86 -13.45 -8.36
CA PHE A 83 -8.50 -13.73 -6.98
C PHE A 83 -9.44 -14.79 -6.42
N GLN A 84 -8.92 -15.95 -6.06
CA GLN A 84 -9.64 -17.00 -5.35
C GLN A 84 -9.30 -16.93 -3.87
N HIS A 85 -10.32 -16.84 -3.00
CA HIS A 85 -10.15 -16.75 -1.54
C HIS A 85 -9.15 -15.67 -1.11
N PHE A 86 -9.41 -14.42 -1.52
CA PHE A 86 -8.48 -13.29 -1.35
C PHE A 86 -7.98 -13.13 0.09
N GLN A 87 -6.67 -13.26 0.34
CA GLN A 87 -6.08 -13.05 1.66
C GLN A 87 -5.41 -11.69 1.79
N ALA A 88 -5.14 -11.26 3.03
CA ALA A 88 -4.39 -10.02 3.28
C ALA A 88 -3.05 -9.99 2.51
N GLY A 89 -2.36 -11.14 2.45
CA GLY A 89 -1.11 -11.33 1.71
C GLY A 89 -1.23 -11.29 0.18
N ASP A 90 -2.44 -11.27 -0.39
CA ASP A 90 -2.67 -11.02 -1.82
C ASP A 90 -2.79 -9.51 -2.15
N SER A 91 -2.81 -8.64 -1.14
CA SER A 91 -2.78 -7.18 -1.34
C SER A 91 -1.44 -6.72 -1.92
N GLY A 92 -1.45 -5.68 -2.75
CA GLY A 92 -0.24 -5.15 -3.35
C GLY A 92 -0.46 -4.40 -4.65
N LYS A 93 0.63 -4.12 -5.35
CA LYS A 93 0.62 -3.47 -6.65
C LYS A 93 0.57 -4.51 -7.75
N TYR A 94 -0.32 -4.29 -8.71
CA TYR A 94 -0.52 -5.13 -9.86
C TYR A 94 -0.48 -4.27 -11.11
N SER A 95 0.14 -4.79 -12.15
CA SER A 95 0.19 -4.14 -13.46
C SER A 95 -0.39 -5.10 -14.48
N CYS A 96 -1.30 -4.61 -15.31
CA CYS A 96 -1.80 -5.36 -16.45
C CYS A 96 -1.36 -4.71 -17.75
N THR A 97 -0.72 -5.46 -18.63
CA THR A 97 -0.34 -4.99 -19.97
C THR A 97 -1.21 -5.68 -21.01
N ILE A 98 -1.84 -4.87 -21.86
CA ILE A 98 -2.65 -5.29 -23.00
C ILE A 98 -1.82 -5.04 -24.25
N SER A 99 -1.49 -6.09 -25.01
CA SER A 99 -0.75 -6.01 -26.25
C SER A 99 -1.64 -6.43 -27.43
N TYR A 100 -1.71 -5.63 -28.48
CA TYR A 100 -2.54 -5.90 -29.65
C TYR A 100 -1.97 -5.24 -30.92
N MET A 101 -2.39 -5.70 -32.09
CA MET A 101 -1.99 -5.12 -33.36
C MET A 101 -3.00 -4.06 -33.81
N LYS A 102 -2.52 -2.88 -34.19
CA LYS A 102 -3.32 -1.79 -34.74
C LYS A 102 -2.68 -1.31 -36.04
N HIS A 103 -3.34 -1.57 -37.18
CA HIS A 103 -2.81 -1.23 -38.52
C HIS A 103 -1.36 -1.73 -38.73
N GLU A 104 -1.11 -3.01 -38.40
CA GLU A 104 0.23 -3.66 -38.46
C GLU A 104 1.29 -3.12 -37.49
N VAL A 105 0.91 -2.21 -36.58
CA VAL A 105 1.79 -1.74 -35.52
C VAL A 105 1.41 -2.43 -34.20
N SER A 106 2.38 -3.06 -33.54
CA SER A 106 2.19 -3.61 -32.20
C SER A 106 2.02 -2.47 -31.20
N VAL A 107 0.86 -2.41 -30.54
CA VAL A 107 0.55 -1.44 -29.49
C VAL A 107 0.46 -2.15 -28.16
N SER A 108 0.98 -1.51 -27.11
CA SER A 108 0.83 -1.97 -25.73
C SER A 108 0.25 -0.87 -24.85
N GLN A 109 -0.63 -1.25 -23.92
CA GLN A 109 -1.19 -0.37 -22.91
C GLN A 109 -1.07 -1.05 -21.55
N THR A 110 -0.40 -0.42 -20.60
CA THR A 110 -0.22 -0.93 -19.25
C THR A 110 -1.08 -0.14 -18.27
N PHE A 111 -1.77 -0.84 -17.38
CA PHE A 111 -2.62 -0.28 -16.33
C PHE A 111 -2.10 -0.69 -14.96
N HIS A 112 -1.83 0.29 -14.10
CA HIS A 112 -1.35 0.07 -12.74
C HIS A 112 -2.47 0.13 -11.71
N TYR A 113 -2.55 -0.90 -10.87
CA TYR A 113 -3.53 -1.06 -9.82
C TYR A 113 -2.86 -1.20 -8.45
N SER A 114 -3.47 -0.59 -7.44
CA SER A 114 -3.16 -0.93 -6.04
C SER A 114 -4.36 -1.64 -5.44
N VAL A 115 -4.17 -2.91 -5.08
CA VAL A 115 -5.22 -3.82 -4.58
C VAL A 115 -5.08 -3.98 -3.07
N PHE A 116 -6.19 -3.79 -2.35
CA PHE A 116 -6.24 -3.84 -0.89
C PHE A 116 -7.35 -4.78 -0.42
N GLY A 117 -7.00 -5.71 0.47
CA GLY A 117 -7.95 -6.53 1.21
C GLY A 117 -8.62 -5.77 2.35
N PHE A 118 -9.92 -6.01 2.57
CA PHE A 118 -10.63 -5.59 3.78
C PHE A 118 -11.57 -6.69 4.31
N SER A 119 -11.77 -6.77 5.63
CA SER A 119 -12.72 -7.68 6.28
C SER A 119 -13.67 -6.88 7.20
N PRO A 120 -15.00 -7.08 7.12
CA PRO A 120 -15.98 -6.40 7.95
C PRO A 120 -16.37 -7.16 9.22
N ILE A 121 -16.12 -8.48 9.32
CA ILE A 121 -16.66 -9.31 10.42
C ILE A 121 -15.57 -9.92 11.32
N GLY A 122 -14.36 -10.13 10.82
CA GLY A 122 -13.38 -10.92 11.56
C GLY A 122 -11.95 -10.55 11.21
N TYR A 123 -11.25 -10.10 12.25
CA TYR A 123 -9.80 -10.16 12.42
C TYR A 123 -8.95 -9.43 11.36
N HIS A 124 -8.69 -8.17 11.71
CA HIS A 124 -7.64 -7.22 11.29
C HIS A 124 -7.95 -6.29 10.09
N VAL A 125 -7.94 -4.95 10.24
CA VAL A 125 -7.47 -4.08 11.36
C VAL A 125 -8.53 -3.01 11.70
N LEU A 126 -9.18 -3.10 12.86
CA LEU A 126 -10.01 -2.04 13.46
C LEU A 126 -9.17 -0.84 13.99
N GLY A 127 -7.92 -0.73 13.55
CA GLY A 127 -6.92 0.28 13.89
C GLY A 127 -5.83 0.25 12.82
N GLY A 128 -4.80 1.08 12.85
CA GLY A 128 -3.63 0.85 12.00
C GLY A 128 -2.81 -0.38 12.41
N LEU A 129 -1.81 -0.73 11.61
CA LEU A 129 -0.73 -1.64 12.00
C LEU A 129 0.06 -1.00 13.14
N ASP A 130 0.00 -1.60 14.32
CA ASP A 130 0.87 -1.23 15.43
C ASP A 130 2.29 -1.72 15.16
N THR A 131 3.24 -0.80 15.18
CA THR A 131 4.66 -1.06 14.98
C THR A 131 5.49 -0.35 16.05
N VAL A 132 6.66 -0.91 16.32
CA VAL A 132 7.59 -0.40 17.33
C VAL A 132 8.91 -0.08 16.65
N LEU A 133 9.34 1.16 16.78
CA LEU A 133 10.64 1.63 16.33
C LEU A 133 11.58 1.75 17.52
N LEU A 134 12.75 1.13 17.41
CA LEU A 134 13.80 1.18 18.44
C LEU A 134 14.97 2.01 17.92
N PHE A 135 15.37 3.01 18.68
CA PHE A 135 16.48 3.90 18.35
C PHE A 135 17.52 3.87 19.47
N HIS A 136 18.79 3.66 19.09
CA HIS A 136 19.91 3.75 20.01
C HIS A 136 20.30 5.23 20.21
N SER A 137 20.47 5.62 21.46
CA SER A 137 20.87 6.96 21.87
C SER A 137 21.87 6.89 23.02
N LYS A 138 22.77 7.87 23.12
CA LYS A 138 23.66 8.02 24.29
C LYS A 138 23.03 8.82 25.42
N VAL A 139 21.90 9.47 25.13
CA VAL A 139 21.26 10.42 26.04
C VAL A 139 19.76 10.18 26.02
N CYS A 140 19.18 10.11 27.21
CA CYS A 140 17.75 9.92 27.47
C CYS A 140 17.19 11.16 28.18
N GLU A 141 17.55 12.35 27.70
CA GLU A 141 17.08 13.62 28.22
C GLU A 141 15.79 14.04 27.50
N ASP A 142 14.88 14.63 28.26
CA ASP A 142 13.55 15.04 27.79
C ASP A 142 13.63 16.02 26.60
N GLU A 143 14.52 17.01 26.63
CA GLU A 143 14.63 18.00 25.56
C GLU A 143 15.09 17.38 24.24
N TRP A 144 16.16 16.57 24.29
CA TRP A 144 16.71 15.90 23.11
C TRP A 144 15.73 14.88 22.54
N THR A 145 15.06 14.13 23.40
CA THR A 145 14.03 13.17 23.00
C THR A 145 12.87 13.88 22.33
N LYS A 146 12.38 15.01 22.88
CA LYS A 146 11.31 15.81 22.25
C LYS A 146 11.72 16.35 20.88
N ARG A 147 12.95 16.87 20.73
CA ARG A 147 13.47 17.35 19.44
C ARG A 147 13.57 16.22 18.42
N PHE A 148 14.04 15.05 18.84
CA PHE A 148 14.09 13.85 18.01
C PHE A 148 12.69 13.44 17.53
N LEU A 149 11.74 13.32 18.45
CA LEU A 149 10.36 12.93 18.15
C LEU A 149 9.69 13.92 17.19
N TRP A 150 9.93 15.22 17.36
CA TRP A 150 9.45 16.25 16.44
C TRP A 150 10.02 16.06 15.02
N GLY A 151 11.32 15.79 14.92
CA GLY A 151 11.98 15.48 13.64
C GLY A 151 11.43 14.22 12.99
N LEU A 152 11.23 13.16 13.77
CA LEU A 152 10.63 11.91 13.32
C LEU A 152 9.21 12.14 12.78
N GLN A 153 8.37 12.87 13.53
CA GLN A 153 7.01 13.19 13.11
C GLN A 153 6.99 13.98 11.79
N LYS A 154 7.92 14.92 11.60
CA LYS A 154 8.03 15.67 10.33
C LYS A 154 8.37 14.75 9.15
N LYS A 155 9.25 13.77 9.35
CA LYS A 155 9.60 12.77 8.32
C LYS A 155 8.43 11.83 8.04
N LEU A 156 7.73 11.38 9.06
CA LEU A 156 6.53 10.55 8.91
C LEU A 156 5.44 11.28 8.12
N ARG A 157 5.20 12.58 8.37
CA ARG A 157 4.26 13.38 7.56
C ARG A 157 4.61 13.45 6.08
N GLN A 158 5.91 13.50 5.73
CA GLN A 158 6.32 13.44 4.33
C GLN A 158 6.00 12.07 3.71
N LEU A 159 6.15 11.00 4.49
CA LEU A 159 5.79 9.64 4.08
C LEU A 159 4.27 9.46 3.96
N GLU A 160 3.47 10.09 4.83
CA GLU A 160 2.00 10.05 4.74
C GLU A 160 1.52 10.51 3.37
N ILE A 161 2.06 11.64 2.89
CA ILE A 161 1.70 12.22 1.58
C ILE A 161 2.14 11.29 0.45
N LYS A 162 3.36 10.75 0.53
CA LYS A 162 3.92 9.91 -0.53
C LYS A 162 3.23 8.54 -0.62
N GLN A 163 2.82 7.97 0.51
CA GLN A 163 2.35 6.60 0.62
C GLN A 163 0.83 6.51 0.86
N HIS A 164 0.14 7.66 0.88
CA HIS A 164 -1.30 7.75 1.15
C HIS A 164 -1.74 6.95 2.38
N CYS A 165 -0.97 7.07 3.46
CA CYS A 165 -1.22 6.43 4.75
C CYS A 165 -1.10 7.44 5.88
N LYS A 166 -1.52 7.05 7.08
CA LYS A 166 -1.48 7.85 8.30
C LYS A 166 -0.62 7.19 9.34
N PHE A 167 0.25 7.98 9.94
CA PHE A 167 1.17 7.57 11.00
C PHE A 167 0.78 8.30 12.28
N GLN A 168 0.41 7.55 13.31
CA GLN A 168 0.08 8.10 14.61
C GLN A 168 1.05 7.58 15.66
N LEU A 169 1.80 8.48 16.31
CA LEU A 169 2.61 8.11 17.46
C LEU A 169 1.68 7.87 18.65
N THR A 170 1.72 6.66 19.20
CA THR A 170 0.82 6.23 20.29
C THR A 170 1.49 6.33 21.65
N ALA A 171 2.77 5.93 21.74
CA ALA A 171 3.55 6.02 22.97
C ALA A 171 5.04 6.15 22.69
N THR A 172 5.76 6.70 23.65
CA THR A 172 7.23 6.82 23.61
C THR A 172 7.79 6.48 24.98
N SER A 173 8.84 5.67 25.01
CA SER A 173 9.55 5.31 26.23
C SER A 173 11.04 5.29 25.98
N CYS A 174 11.83 5.55 27.01
CA CYS A 174 13.28 5.55 26.92
C CYS A 174 13.84 4.80 28.13
N PHE A 175 14.68 3.81 27.87
CA PHE A 175 15.20 2.90 28.90
C PHE A 175 16.65 2.51 28.58
N PRO A 176 17.48 2.20 29.58
CA PRO A 176 18.85 1.76 29.35
C PRO A 176 18.88 0.44 28.55
N SER A 177 19.83 0.33 27.63
CA SER A 177 20.06 -0.90 26.89
C SER A 177 20.67 -1.95 27.81
N LEU A 178 20.26 -3.21 27.64
CA LEU A 178 20.85 -4.36 28.34
C LEU A 178 22.10 -4.90 27.64
N SER A 179 22.51 -4.29 26.51
CA SER A 179 23.66 -4.68 25.70
C SER A 179 24.92 -3.90 26.09
N ASP A 180 26.08 -4.55 26.09
CA ASP A 180 27.40 -3.91 26.21
C ASP A 180 27.64 -2.99 24.99
N PRO A 181 27.96 -1.68 25.15
CA PRO A 181 28.38 -0.99 26.37
C PRO A 181 27.23 -0.40 27.23
N PRO A 182 27.45 -0.25 28.56
CA PRO A 182 26.42 0.12 29.56
C PRO A 182 25.92 1.58 29.50
N ASP A 183 26.41 2.39 28.57
CA ASP A 183 26.11 3.83 28.45
C ASP A 183 25.16 4.14 27.27
N GLU A 184 24.47 3.15 26.74
CA GLU A 184 23.47 3.33 25.68
C GLU A 184 22.03 3.20 26.19
N PHE A 185 21.16 4.06 25.69
CA PHE A 185 19.73 4.08 25.93
C PHE A 185 18.99 3.70 24.65
N ILE A 186 17.87 3.01 24.80
CA ILE A 186 16.93 2.71 23.73
C ILE A 186 15.74 3.65 23.87
N VAL A 187 15.50 4.45 22.84
CA VAL A 187 14.28 5.21 22.66
C VAL A 187 13.32 4.34 21.84
N GLN A 188 12.27 3.86 22.49
CA GLN A 188 11.20 3.10 21.89
C GLN A 188 10.04 4.02 21.53
N VAL A 189 9.67 4.02 20.25
CA VAL A 189 8.53 4.77 19.72
C VAL A 189 7.50 3.78 19.19
N GLN A 190 6.32 3.79 19.78
CA GLN A 190 5.16 3.04 19.30
C GLN A 190 4.39 3.89 18.30
N LEU A 191 4.03 3.26 17.18
CA LEU A 191 3.42 3.91 16.04
C LEU A 191 2.28 3.05 15.51
N GLU A 192 1.14 3.66 15.27
CA GLU A 192 0.02 3.06 14.55
C GLU A 192 0.05 3.55 13.09
N VAL A 193 0.03 2.62 12.13
CA VAL A 193 0.06 2.92 10.68
C VAL A 193 -1.26 2.51 10.04
N SER A 194 -2.09 3.48 9.64
CA SER A 194 -3.41 3.21 9.05
C SER A 194 -3.53 3.81 7.66
N LEU A 195 -4.01 3.03 6.69
CA LEU A 195 -4.38 3.55 5.37
C LEU A 195 -5.61 4.49 5.43
N PHE A 196 -6.45 4.33 6.44
CA PHE A 196 -7.73 5.03 6.55
C PHE A 196 -7.70 6.17 7.58
N GLY A 197 -6.59 6.30 8.32
CA GLY A 197 -6.48 7.19 9.47
C GLY A 197 -7.12 6.62 10.73
N PRO A 198 -6.97 7.31 11.87
CA PRO A 198 -7.53 6.85 13.14
C PRO A 198 -9.06 6.93 13.13
N HIS A 199 -9.68 5.97 13.82
CA HIS A 199 -11.13 5.94 14.09
C HIS A 199 -12.02 6.00 12.83
N TRP A 200 -11.49 5.54 11.70
CA TRP A 200 -12.20 5.52 10.44
C TRP A 200 -13.45 4.60 10.50
N ASP A 201 -13.33 3.52 11.27
CA ASP A 201 -14.29 2.45 11.53
C ASP A 201 -15.50 2.93 12.34
N LYS A 202 -15.29 3.85 13.30
CA LYS A 202 -16.37 4.41 14.14
C LYS A 202 -17.51 4.99 13.31
N ARG A 203 -17.18 5.58 12.15
CA ARG A 203 -18.15 6.17 11.20
C ARG A 203 -18.80 5.15 10.26
N CYS A 204 -18.28 3.93 10.18
CA CYS A 204 -18.75 2.88 9.29
C CYS A 204 -19.53 1.76 10.03
N SER A 205 -19.84 1.97 11.32
CA SER A 205 -20.67 1.08 12.14
C SER A 205 -22.14 1.09 11.68
N SER A 206 -22.45 0.34 10.61
CA SER A 206 -23.82 0.12 10.17
C SER A 206 -24.05 -1.37 9.89
N GLN A 207 -25.25 -1.87 10.20
CA GLN A 207 -25.66 -3.28 10.12
C GLN A 207 -25.79 -3.83 8.67
N GLY A 208 -25.28 -3.15 7.65
CA GLY A 208 -25.45 -3.54 6.24
C GLY A 208 -24.15 -3.57 5.43
N MET A 209 -23.83 -4.73 4.85
CA MET A 209 -22.60 -4.99 4.08
C MET A 209 -22.37 -4.00 2.92
N LYS A 210 -23.42 -3.61 2.18
CA LYS A 210 -23.32 -2.63 1.07
C LYS A 210 -22.99 -1.21 1.58
N THR A 211 -23.53 -0.83 2.74
CA THR A 211 -23.30 0.48 3.37
C THR A 211 -21.86 0.58 3.89
N VAL A 212 -21.33 -0.51 4.41
CA VAL A 212 -19.94 -0.64 4.85
C VAL A 212 -18.97 -0.42 3.68
N ILE A 213 -19.17 -1.11 2.54
CA ILE A 213 -18.35 -0.94 1.33
C ILE A 213 -18.38 0.52 0.81
N GLY A 214 -19.56 1.14 0.80
CA GLY A 214 -19.71 2.55 0.43
C GLY A 214 -18.95 3.50 1.36
N CYS A 215 -18.96 3.21 2.66
CA CYS A 215 -18.23 3.98 3.68
C CYS A 215 -16.72 3.87 3.49
N TYR A 216 -16.19 2.66 3.27
CA TYR A 216 -14.77 2.43 2.95
C TYR A 216 -14.33 3.25 1.73
N ARG A 217 -15.07 3.15 0.62
CA ARG A 217 -14.73 3.86 -0.63
C ARG A 217 -14.67 5.38 -0.44
N LYS A 218 -15.55 5.93 0.40
CA LYS A 218 -15.59 7.37 0.73
C LYS A 218 -14.43 7.78 1.63
N THR A 219 -14.07 6.96 2.60
CA THR A 219 -12.96 7.23 3.53
C THR A 219 -11.61 7.22 2.82
N VAL A 220 -11.39 6.26 1.90
CA VAL A 220 -10.15 6.21 1.13
C VAL A 220 -10.01 7.44 0.23
N ARG A 221 -11.07 7.82 -0.49
CA ARG A 221 -11.08 9.05 -1.32
C ARG A 221 -10.80 10.35 -0.56
N ARG A 222 -10.91 10.36 0.77
CA ARG A 222 -10.60 11.53 1.61
C ARG A 222 -9.15 11.57 2.10
N ASN A 223 -8.49 10.41 2.12
CA ASN A 223 -7.11 10.28 2.60
C ASN A 223 -6.08 10.19 1.45
N LEU A 224 -6.56 9.94 0.23
CA LEU A 224 -5.83 10.18 -1.03
C LEU A 224 -5.95 11.65 -1.43
#